data_AF-A0A101EAE1-F1
#
_entry.id   AF-A0A101EAE1-F1
#
_cell.length_a   1.000
_cell.length_b   1.000
_cell.length_c   1.000
_cell.angle_alpha   90.00
_cell.angle_beta   90.00
_cell.angle_gamma   90.00
#
_symmetry.space_group_name_H-M   'P 1'
#
loop_
_entity.id
_entity.type
_entity.pdbx_description
1 polymer ?
#
loop_
_entity_poly.entity_id
_entity_poly.type
_entity_poly.pdbx_seq_one_letter_code
_entity_poly.pdbx_strand_id
1 'polypeptide(L)'
;MTSSKTFSLEQTRTASLGRKSGTFRLTLVERLFFPPPSRRQELPPAWDIILTRKIKVVYPLAESTQRLSRVAVGGWMVSLGLLGASFLMTRATLLGELMPFGPGILIALAGRRPRLLWPAALAAGAGLYGVAAGAEAYLRLAVFVALGVFLSLPQARRLDRGIAVAALGTAVIILVRGLGQAFLGPSFYGWVLLLFEAVLAGGLALAWMEAEVSRHQEERLLGLSLLALGLLLGLEGWQVAGMTLQSLVARLFV
;
A
#
# COMPACT_ATOMS: atom_id res chain seq x y z
N MET A 1 30.50 0.94 -50.20
CA MET A 1 30.22 2.20 -49.49
C MET A 1 29.62 1.84 -48.13
N THR A 2 30.29 1.13 -47.22
CA THR A 2 31.36 1.58 -46.28
C THR A 2 31.05 2.89 -45.56
N SER A 3 30.56 2.81 -44.32
CA SER A 3 31.25 3.42 -43.17
C SER A 3 30.64 2.94 -41.85
N SER A 4 31.43 2.16 -41.13
CA SER A 4 31.31 1.79 -39.73
C SER A 4 31.88 2.92 -38.87
N LYS A 5 31.24 3.24 -37.73
CA LYS A 5 31.94 3.82 -36.58
C LYS A 5 31.46 3.16 -35.29
N THR A 6 32.17 2.08 -34.98
CA THR A 6 32.49 1.60 -33.65
C THR A 6 33.07 2.72 -32.77
N PHE A 7 32.54 2.88 -31.56
CA PHE A 7 33.20 3.61 -30.47
C PHE A 7 33.38 2.62 -29.33
N SER A 8 34.64 2.28 -29.06
CA SER A 8 35.06 1.26 -28.11
C SER A 8 36.23 1.83 -27.33
N LEU A 9 36.20 1.62 -26.01
CA LEU A 9 37.30 1.73 -25.05
C LEU A 9 37.77 3.19 -24.83
N GLU A 10 38.22 3.63 -23.67
CA GLU A 10 38.99 2.92 -22.67
C GLU A 10 39.10 3.82 -21.43
N GLN A 11 39.47 3.18 -20.32
CA GLN A 11 40.16 3.74 -19.15
C GLN A 11 39.35 4.10 -17.91
N THR A 12 39.84 3.89 -16.68
CA THR A 12 40.76 2.92 -16.04
C THR A 12 40.64 3.26 -14.54
N ARG A 13 41.01 2.30 -13.70
CA ARG A 13 41.49 2.43 -12.30
C ARG A 13 40.44 2.39 -11.20
N THR A 14 40.29 1.29 -10.46
CA THR A 14 41.21 0.70 -9.45
C THR A 14 41.41 1.56 -8.20
N ALA A 15 40.73 1.18 -7.12
CA ALA A 15 41.20 1.26 -5.73
C ALA A 15 40.42 0.20 -4.93
N SER A 16 40.91 -1.03 -4.77
CA SER A 16 41.91 -1.49 -3.81
C SER A 16 41.61 -1.16 -2.34
N LEU A 17 41.14 -2.19 -1.63
CA LEU A 17 41.67 -2.68 -0.35
C LEU A 17 41.85 -1.67 0.80
N GLY A 18 40.96 -1.76 1.79
CA GLY A 18 41.10 -1.10 3.09
C GLY A 18 40.53 -1.93 4.24
N ARG A 19 40.98 -3.18 4.37
CA ARG A 19 40.76 -4.06 5.53
C ARG A 19 41.56 -3.49 6.72
N LYS A 20 40.90 -2.96 7.75
CA LYS A 20 41.51 -2.75 9.07
C LYS A 20 40.61 -3.33 10.15
N SER A 21 40.89 -4.59 10.50
CA SER A 21 40.52 -5.18 11.78
C SER A 21 41.32 -4.50 12.88
N GLY A 22 40.70 -3.59 13.61
CA GLY A 22 41.24 -3.03 14.85
C GLY A 22 40.93 -3.96 16.01
N THR A 23 41.69 -5.04 16.14
CA THR A 23 41.69 -5.90 17.33
C THR A 23 42.45 -5.18 18.42
N PHE A 24 41.75 -4.40 19.25
CA PHE A 24 42.32 -3.75 20.42
C PHE A 24 42.70 -4.82 21.46
N ARG A 25 43.98 -5.15 21.53
CA ARG A 25 44.64 -5.78 22.68
C ARG A 25 45.23 -4.68 23.57
N LEU A 26 44.50 -4.34 24.62
CA LEU A 26 44.92 -3.63 25.82
C LEU A 26 44.03 -4.22 26.92
N THR A 27 44.45 -4.68 28.09
CA THR A 27 45.71 -4.49 28.80
C THR A 27 45.78 -5.59 29.85
N LEU A 28 46.82 -6.42 29.76
CA LEU A 28 47.12 -7.50 30.71
C LEU A 28 47.89 -6.90 31.90
N VAL A 29 47.29 -5.93 32.62
CA VAL A 29 47.93 -5.26 33.78
C VAL A 29 46.96 -5.04 34.95
N GLU A 30 45.64 -5.21 34.78
CA GLU A 30 44.66 -4.84 35.82
C GLU A 30 44.22 -6.00 36.75
N ARG A 31 44.82 -7.19 36.64
CA ARG A 31 44.41 -8.39 37.40
C ARG A 31 45.16 -8.63 38.72
N LEU A 32 45.99 -7.70 39.18
CA LEU A 32 46.80 -7.91 40.39
C LEU A 32 46.26 -7.25 41.67
N PHE A 33 45.11 -6.57 41.64
CA PHE A 33 44.65 -5.78 42.80
C PHE A 33 43.26 -6.10 43.38
N PHE A 34 42.58 -7.15 42.93
CA PHE A 34 41.30 -7.56 43.53
C PHE A 34 41.40 -8.96 44.16
N PRO A 35 41.30 -9.09 45.51
CA PRO A 35 41.07 -10.40 46.11
C PRO A 35 39.67 -10.90 45.72
N PRO A 36 39.50 -12.22 45.50
CA PRO A 36 38.20 -12.80 45.17
C PRO A 36 37.24 -12.69 46.36
N PRO A 37 35.93 -12.42 46.13
CA PRO A 37 34.94 -12.51 47.18
C PRO A 37 34.80 -13.98 47.64
N SER A 38 34.85 -14.19 48.96
CA SER A 38 34.60 -15.46 49.62
C SER A 38 33.16 -15.92 49.39
N ARG A 39 32.95 -16.70 48.32
CA ARG A 39 31.68 -17.42 48.10
C ARG A 39 31.50 -18.48 49.20
N ARG A 40 30.73 -18.17 50.24
CA ARG A 40 29.92 -19.20 50.89
C ARG A 40 28.84 -19.61 49.88
N GLN A 41 28.98 -20.81 49.33
CA GLN A 41 27.93 -21.44 48.54
C GLN A 41 26.83 -21.90 49.50
N GLU A 42 25.83 -21.05 49.74
CA GLU A 42 24.53 -21.53 50.18
C GLU A 42 23.83 -22.10 48.95
N LEU A 43 23.76 -23.44 48.88
CA LEU A 43 23.01 -24.15 47.86
C LEU A 43 21.51 -23.85 48.07
N PRO A 44 20.81 -23.26 47.09
CA PRO A 44 19.37 -23.08 47.21
C PRO A 44 18.68 -24.46 47.29
N PRO A 45 17.64 -24.59 48.11
CA PRO A 45 17.01 -25.88 48.37
C PRO A 45 16.34 -26.45 47.11
N ALA A 46 16.42 -27.78 46.94
CA ALA A 46 16.10 -28.48 45.70
C ALA A 46 14.66 -28.27 45.17
N TRP A 47 13.72 -27.85 46.02
CA TRP A 47 12.34 -27.53 45.62
C TRP A 47 12.23 -26.27 44.75
N ASP A 48 13.19 -25.35 44.83
CA ASP A 48 13.20 -24.09 44.07
C ASP A 48 13.52 -24.32 42.58
N ILE A 49 14.30 -25.36 42.28
CA ILE A 49 14.69 -25.75 40.92
C ILE A 49 13.50 -26.40 40.17
N ILE A 50 12.62 -27.10 40.89
CA ILE A 50 11.47 -27.80 40.30
C ILE A 50 10.33 -26.81 40.00
N LEU A 51 10.09 -25.83 40.88
CA LEU A 51 9.05 -24.82 40.69
C LEU A 51 9.41 -23.82 39.58
N THR A 52 10.66 -23.37 39.51
CA THR A 52 11.13 -22.46 38.45
C THR A 52 11.07 -23.11 37.05
N ARG A 53 11.28 -24.42 36.93
CA ARG A 53 11.11 -25.13 35.64
C ARG A 53 9.66 -25.21 35.17
N LYS A 54 8.69 -25.46 36.06
CA LYS A 54 7.27 -25.55 35.67
C LYS A 54 6.67 -24.19 35.32
N ILE A 55 7.07 -23.12 36.02
CA ILE A 55 6.59 -21.76 35.74
C ILE A 55 7.08 -21.27 34.37
N LYS A 56 8.30 -21.61 33.94
CA LYS A 56 8.85 -21.09 32.69
C LYS A 56 8.19 -21.63 31.40
N VAL A 57 7.47 -22.75 31.47
CA VAL A 57 6.86 -23.42 30.30
C VAL A 57 5.42 -22.94 30.05
N VAL A 58 4.72 -22.45 31.08
CA VAL A 58 3.29 -22.05 30.97
C VAL A 58 3.12 -20.59 30.53
N TYR A 59 4.08 -19.70 30.85
CA TYR A 59 3.99 -18.27 30.51
C TYR A 59 4.26 -17.89 29.04
N PRO A 60 5.09 -18.58 28.22
CA PRO A 60 5.32 -18.14 26.84
C PRO A 60 4.10 -18.33 25.92
N LEU A 61 3.16 -19.22 26.27
CA LEU A 61 1.94 -19.46 25.48
C LEU A 61 0.89 -18.36 25.68
N ALA A 62 0.72 -17.83 26.88
CA ALA A 62 -0.24 -16.75 27.15
C ALA A 62 0.21 -15.39 26.57
N GLU A 63 1.51 -15.13 26.54
CA GLU A 63 2.06 -13.89 25.97
C GLU A 63 2.03 -13.89 24.43
N SER A 64 2.24 -15.07 23.81
CA SER A 64 2.15 -15.23 22.36
C SER A 64 0.73 -15.02 21.82
N THR A 65 -0.30 -15.47 22.54
CA THR A 65 -1.71 -15.30 22.14
C THR A 65 -2.19 -13.87 22.31
N GLN A 66 -1.73 -13.13 23.34
CA GLN A 66 -2.04 -11.71 23.50
C GLN A 66 -1.33 -10.80 22.48
N ARG A 67 -0.10 -11.13 22.07
CA ARG A 67 0.58 -10.40 20.98
C ARG A 67 -0.08 -10.70 19.63
N LEU A 68 -0.47 -11.95 19.37
CA LEU A 68 -1.19 -12.32 18.16
C LEU A 68 -2.58 -11.67 18.07
N SER A 69 -3.31 -11.56 19.18
CA SER A 69 -4.64 -10.92 19.18
C SER A 69 -4.56 -9.40 18.94
N ARG A 70 -3.59 -8.68 19.52
CA ARG A 70 -3.43 -7.24 19.24
C ARG A 70 -2.97 -6.94 17.82
N VAL A 71 -2.04 -7.75 17.27
CA VAL A 71 -1.59 -7.62 15.87
C VAL A 71 -2.72 -7.98 14.90
N ALA A 72 -3.52 -8.99 15.22
CA ALA A 72 -4.69 -9.35 14.43
C ALA A 72 -5.74 -8.23 14.44
N VAL A 73 -6.16 -7.73 15.62
CA VAL A 73 -7.19 -6.68 15.74
C VAL A 73 -6.79 -5.40 15.00
N GLY A 74 -5.52 -4.99 15.10
CA GLY A 74 -5.01 -3.85 14.33
C GLY A 74 -5.10 -4.06 12.81
N GLY A 75 -4.81 -5.27 12.33
CA GLY A 75 -4.91 -5.62 10.91
C GLY A 75 -6.34 -5.58 10.35
N TRP A 76 -7.33 -6.00 11.15
CA TRP A 76 -8.75 -5.96 10.77
C TRP A 76 -9.27 -4.53 10.66
N MET A 77 -8.94 -3.65 11.60
CA MET A 77 -9.35 -2.23 11.55
C MET A 77 -8.79 -1.52 10.32
N VAL A 78 -7.51 -1.74 9.99
CA VAL A 78 -6.90 -1.16 8.79
C VAL A 78 -7.55 -1.71 7.52
N SER A 79 -7.85 -3.01 7.48
CA SER A 79 -8.53 -3.63 6.33
C SER A 79 -9.92 -3.03 6.14
N LEU A 80 -10.71 -2.91 7.20
CA LEU A 80 -12.03 -2.25 7.15
C LEU A 80 -11.94 -0.79 6.71
N GLY A 81 -10.93 -0.05 7.20
CA GLY A 81 -10.66 1.32 6.77
C GLY A 81 -10.37 1.41 5.27
N LEU A 82 -9.58 0.48 4.71
CA LEU A 82 -9.29 0.42 3.28
C LEU A 82 -10.51 0.02 2.43
N LEU A 83 -11.37 -0.86 2.94
CA LEU A 83 -12.64 -1.20 2.27
C LEU A 83 -13.59 0.00 2.26
N GLY A 84 -13.74 0.69 3.38
CA GLY A 84 -14.50 1.94 3.46
C GLY A 84 -13.94 3.03 2.55
N ALA A 85 -12.60 3.17 2.51
CA ALA A 85 -11.94 4.06 1.58
C ALA A 85 -12.22 3.67 0.12
N SER A 86 -12.20 2.38 -0.23
CA SER A 86 -12.49 1.92 -1.59
C SER A 86 -13.93 2.23 -2.01
N PHE A 87 -14.89 2.06 -1.09
CA PHE A 87 -16.28 2.46 -1.29
C PHE A 87 -16.41 3.97 -1.55
N LEU A 88 -15.82 4.81 -0.68
CA LEU A 88 -15.90 6.27 -0.80
C LEU A 88 -15.16 6.78 -2.04
N MET A 89 -13.96 6.28 -2.32
CA MET A 89 -13.15 6.65 -3.48
C MET A 89 -13.87 6.40 -4.80
N THR A 90 -14.70 5.37 -4.87
CA THR A 90 -15.46 5.07 -6.09
C THR A 90 -16.55 6.10 -6.36
N ARG A 91 -17.01 6.80 -5.33
CA ARG A 91 -17.95 7.91 -5.44
C ARG A 91 -17.30 9.25 -5.79
N ALA A 92 -15.98 9.35 -5.62
CA ALA A 92 -15.26 10.59 -5.86
C ALA A 92 -15.23 10.89 -7.36
N THR A 93 -16.01 11.90 -7.77
CA THR A 93 -16.04 12.40 -9.13
C THR A 93 -15.16 13.64 -9.27
N LEU A 94 -14.48 13.77 -10.41
CA LEU A 94 -13.83 14.99 -10.85
C LEU A 94 -14.59 15.54 -12.05
N LEU A 95 -14.86 16.85 -12.01
CA LEU A 95 -15.57 17.55 -13.08
C LEU A 95 -16.94 16.94 -13.40
N GLY A 96 -17.57 16.25 -12.44
CA GLY A 96 -18.87 15.60 -12.58
C GLY A 96 -18.88 14.26 -13.33
N GLU A 97 -17.81 13.90 -14.06
CA GLU A 97 -17.82 12.72 -14.95
C GLU A 97 -16.62 11.78 -14.75
N LEU A 98 -15.44 12.27 -14.37
CA LEU A 98 -14.27 11.40 -14.20
C LEU A 98 -14.29 10.74 -12.83
N MET A 99 -14.10 9.42 -12.76
CA MET A 99 -13.95 8.72 -11.46
C MET A 99 -12.61 7.97 -11.39
N PRO A 100 -11.46 8.67 -11.34
CA PRO A 100 -10.16 8.01 -11.36
C PRO A 100 -9.79 7.37 -10.01
N PHE A 101 -10.42 7.81 -8.91
CA PHE A 101 -10.08 7.40 -7.56
C PHE A 101 -10.43 5.93 -7.27
N GLY A 102 -11.61 5.46 -7.70
CA GLY A 102 -12.05 4.07 -7.53
C GLY A 102 -11.11 3.05 -8.21
N PRO A 103 -10.84 3.17 -9.52
CA PRO A 103 -9.85 2.32 -10.19
C PRO A 103 -8.45 2.48 -9.59
N GLY A 104 -8.04 3.71 -9.26
CA GLY A 104 -6.72 3.99 -8.67
C GLY A 104 -6.47 3.25 -7.37
N ILE A 105 -7.47 3.18 -6.46
CA ILE A 105 -7.28 2.55 -5.15
C ILE A 105 -7.22 1.02 -5.30
N LEU A 106 -7.96 0.44 -6.24
CA LEU A 106 -7.86 -0.98 -6.57
C LEU A 106 -6.48 -1.35 -7.13
N ILE A 107 -5.94 -0.52 -8.02
CA ILE A 107 -4.60 -0.72 -8.57
C ILE A 107 -3.54 -0.63 -7.46
N ALA A 108 -3.62 0.37 -6.58
CA ALA A 108 -2.71 0.51 -5.46
C ALA A 108 -2.79 -0.68 -4.49
N LEU A 109 -4.01 -1.13 -4.17
CA LEU A 109 -4.24 -2.30 -3.33
C LEU A 109 -3.74 -3.58 -3.98
N ALA A 110 -3.86 -3.74 -5.29
CA ALA A 110 -3.30 -4.90 -5.98
C ALA A 110 -1.76 -4.97 -5.82
N GLY A 111 -1.08 -3.82 -5.90
CA GLY A 111 0.38 -3.75 -5.79
C GLY A 111 0.90 -3.97 -4.36
N ARG A 112 0.14 -3.55 -3.33
CA ARG A 112 0.60 -3.58 -1.93
C ARG A 112 -0.05 -4.67 -1.09
N ARG A 113 -1.34 -4.94 -1.31
CA ARG A 113 -2.18 -5.85 -0.50
C ARG A 113 -3.13 -6.66 -1.38
N PRO A 114 -2.62 -7.55 -2.25
CA PRO A 114 -3.44 -8.26 -3.24
C PRO A 114 -4.54 -9.14 -2.64
N ARG A 115 -4.44 -9.53 -1.36
CA ARG A 115 -5.50 -10.26 -0.63
C ARG A 115 -6.78 -9.43 -0.45
N LEU A 116 -6.66 -8.10 -0.40
CA LEU A 116 -7.80 -7.19 -0.23
C LEU A 116 -8.41 -6.74 -1.57
N LEU A 117 -7.82 -7.10 -2.72
CA LEU A 117 -8.26 -6.64 -4.03
C LEU A 117 -9.73 -6.96 -4.31
N TRP A 118 -10.13 -8.22 -4.14
CA TRP A 118 -11.51 -8.64 -4.40
C TRP A 118 -12.51 -8.04 -3.41
N PRO A 119 -12.27 -8.08 -2.08
CA PRO A 119 -13.10 -7.35 -1.13
C PRO A 119 -13.22 -5.85 -1.44
N ALA A 120 -12.13 -5.21 -1.84
CA ALA A 120 -12.11 -3.79 -2.21
C ALA A 120 -12.86 -3.53 -3.51
N ALA A 121 -12.77 -4.43 -4.51
CA ALA A 121 -13.54 -4.32 -5.75
C ALA A 121 -15.04 -4.47 -5.50
N LEU A 122 -15.45 -5.33 -4.57
CA LEU A 122 -16.85 -5.42 -4.13
C LEU A 122 -17.29 -4.16 -3.39
N ALA A 123 -16.47 -3.62 -2.48
CA ALA A 123 -16.75 -2.37 -1.79
C ALA A 123 -16.84 -1.18 -2.78
N ALA A 124 -15.95 -1.13 -3.77
CA ALA A 124 -15.99 -0.16 -4.86
C ALA A 124 -17.27 -0.30 -5.69
N GLY A 125 -17.63 -1.52 -6.09
CA GLY A 125 -18.89 -1.80 -6.80
C GLY A 125 -20.13 -1.38 -6.01
N ALA A 126 -20.14 -1.60 -4.69
CA ALA A 126 -21.20 -1.09 -3.81
C ALA A 126 -21.19 0.44 -3.74
N GLY A 127 -20.01 1.07 -3.74
CA GLY A 127 -19.86 2.54 -3.76
C GLY A 127 -20.40 3.19 -5.03
N LEU A 128 -20.34 2.48 -6.16
CA LEU A 128 -20.90 2.95 -7.43
C LEU A 128 -22.43 3.07 -7.39
N TYR A 129 -23.09 2.32 -6.51
CA TYR A 129 -24.54 2.34 -6.36
C TYR A 129 -25.02 3.72 -5.92
N GLY A 130 -25.85 4.35 -6.75
CA GLY A 130 -26.38 5.70 -6.50
C GLY A 130 -25.51 6.85 -7.01
N VAL A 131 -24.37 6.58 -7.66
CA VAL A 131 -23.55 7.62 -8.30
C VAL A 131 -23.59 7.51 -9.83
N ALA A 132 -23.50 6.29 -10.37
CA ALA A 132 -23.64 6.04 -11.81
C ALA A 132 -24.94 5.29 -12.12
N ALA A 133 -25.55 5.57 -13.27
CA ALA A 133 -26.75 4.91 -13.75
C ALA A 133 -26.61 4.45 -15.21
N GLY A 134 -27.47 3.51 -15.63
CA GLY A 134 -27.53 3.05 -17.02
C GLY A 134 -26.29 2.27 -17.49
N ALA A 135 -26.02 2.34 -18.80
CA ALA A 135 -24.92 1.60 -19.45
C ALA A 135 -23.53 1.96 -18.86
N GLU A 136 -23.37 3.19 -18.40
CA GLU A 136 -22.11 3.67 -17.83
C GLU A 136 -21.78 2.98 -16.50
N ALA A 137 -22.78 2.73 -15.66
CA ALA A 137 -22.59 1.98 -14.41
C ALA A 137 -22.05 0.57 -14.67
N TYR A 138 -22.60 -0.11 -15.69
CA TYR A 138 -22.12 -1.44 -16.09
C TYR A 138 -20.69 -1.42 -16.62
N LEU A 139 -20.32 -0.40 -17.42
CA LEU A 139 -18.95 -0.24 -17.89
C LEU A 139 -17.96 0.01 -16.74
N ARG A 140 -18.32 0.85 -15.78
CA ARG A 140 -17.50 1.12 -14.58
C ARG A 140 -17.36 -0.14 -13.71
N LEU A 141 -18.44 -0.89 -13.51
CA LEU A 141 -18.39 -2.17 -12.82
C LEU A 141 -17.50 -3.17 -13.56
N ALA A 142 -17.59 -3.24 -14.89
CA ALA A 142 -16.75 -4.08 -15.72
C ALA A 142 -15.27 -3.73 -15.58
N VAL A 143 -14.92 -2.44 -15.43
CA VAL A 143 -13.55 -2.02 -15.11
C VAL A 143 -13.09 -2.58 -13.77
N PHE A 144 -13.90 -2.52 -12.71
CA PHE A 144 -13.51 -3.07 -11.40
C PHE A 144 -13.33 -4.58 -11.44
N VAL A 145 -14.23 -5.30 -12.13
CA VAL A 145 -14.12 -6.75 -12.33
C VAL A 145 -12.87 -7.08 -13.13
N ALA A 146 -12.62 -6.37 -14.23
CA ALA A 146 -11.43 -6.59 -15.06
C ALA A 146 -10.14 -6.31 -14.28
N LEU A 147 -10.06 -5.21 -13.53
CA LEU A 147 -8.92 -4.94 -12.65
C LEU A 147 -8.74 -6.05 -11.62
N GLY A 148 -9.83 -6.51 -10.99
CA GLY A 148 -9.83 -7.66 -10.09
C GLY A 148 -9.23 -8.92 -10.74
N VAL A 149 -9.68 -9.25 -11.96
CA VAL A 149 -9.21 -10.42 -12.72
C VAL A 149 -7.75 -10.25 -13.12
N PHE A 150 -7.41 -9.23 -13.92
CA PHE A 150 -6.08 -9.05 -14.50
C PHE A 150 -5.00 -8.87 -13.43
N LEU A 151 -5.29 -8.11 -12.36
CA LEU A 151 -4.32 -7.88 -11.29
C LEU A 151 -4.25 -9.04 -10.28
N SER A 152 -5.22 -9.96 -10.28
CA SER A 152 -5.14 -11.19 -9.48
C SER A 152 -4.25 -12.26 -10.11
N LEU A 153 -3.95 -12.16 -11.41
CA LEU A 153 -3.16 -13.15 -12.13
C LEU A 153 -1.76 -13.32 -11.51
N PRO A 154 -1.23 -14.56 -11.46
CA PRO A 154 0.11 -14.81 -10.90
C PRO A 154 1.22 -14.03 -11.60
N GLN A 155 1.05 -13.76 -12.90
CA GLN A 155 1.98 -12.96 -13.70
C GLN A 155 2.00 -11.51 -13.21
N ALA A 156 0.82 -10.92 -12.94
CA ALA A 156 0.69 -9.57 -12.38
C ALA A 156 1.40 -9.42 -11.03
N ARG A 157 1.40 -10.49 -10.21
CA ARG A 157 2.06 -10.52 -8.90
C ARG A 157 3.58 -10.63 -8.95
N ARG A 158 4.15 -11.04 -10.09
CA ARG A 158 5.60 -11.12 -10.31
C ARG A 158 6.20 -9.80 -10.78
N LEU A 159 5.37 -8.77 -11.03
CA LEU A 159 5.88 -7.45 -11.36
C LEU A 159 6.40 -6.78 -10.09
N ASP A 160 7.72 -6.79 -9.94
CA ASP A 160 8.46 -6.23 -8.79
C ASP A 160 8.41 -4.69 -8.70
N ARG A 161 7.69 -4.00 -9.59
CA ARG A 161 7.68 -2.53 -9.67
C ARG A 161 6.26 -1.99 -9.66
N GLY A 162 5.98 -1.08 -8.74
CA GLY A 162 4.69 -0.37 -8.64
C GLY A 162 4.28 0.29 -9.96
N ILE A 163 5.25 0.84 -10.71
CA ILE A 163 5.07 1.39 -12.07
C ILE A 163 4.41 0.40 -13.00
N ALA A 164 4.81 -0.87 -12.96
CA ALA A 164 4.33 -1.85 -13.90
C ALA A 164 2.92 -2.35 -13.54
N VAL A 165 2.58 -2.43 -12.24
CA VAL A 165 1.20 -2.67 -11.78
C VAL A 165 0.29 -1.51 -12.17
N ALA A 166 0.75 -0.27 -12.02
CA ALA A 166 -0.02 0.90 -12.42
C ALA A 166 -0.22 0.99 -13.93
N ALA A 167 0.83 0.74 -14.72
CA ALA A 167 0.74 0.71 -16.17
C ALA A 167 -0.22 -0.39 -16.66
N LEU A 168 -0.18 -1.58 -16.04
CA LEU A 168 -1.13 -2.66 -16.32
C LEU A 168 -2.57 -2.23 -15.97
N GLY A 169 -2.77 -1.61 -14.80
CA GLY A 169 -4.07 -1.10 -14.39
C GLY A 169 -4.63 -0.06 -15.37
N THR A 170 -3.82 0.92 -15.77
CA THR A 170 -4.17 1.91 -16.79
C THR A 170 -4.51 1.26 -18.13
N ALA A 171 -3.71 0.28 -18.57
CA ALA A 171 -3.97 -0.45 -19.81
C ALA A 171 -5.31 -1.21 -19.76
N VAL A 172 -5.64 -1.82 -18.61
CA VAL A 172 -6.94 -2.50 -18.41
C VAL A 172 -8.10 -1.52 -18.47
N ILE A 173 -7.99 -0.34 -17.86
CA ILE A 173 -9.03 0.71 -17.93
C ILE A 173 -9.24 1.13 -19.40
N ILE A 174 -8.16 1.42 -20.12
CA ILE A 174 -8.20 1.81 -21.54
C ILE A 174 -8.85 0.70 -22.37
N LEU A 175 -8.47 -0.56 -22.15
CA LEU A 175 -9.01 -1.70 -22.87
C LEU A 175 -10.53 -1.82 -22.65
N VAL A 176 -10.98 -1.86 -21.39
CA VAL A 176 -12.39 -2.13 -21.06
C VAL A 176 -13.28 -0.96 -21.44
N ARG A 177 -12.93 0.27 -21.05
CA ARG A 177 -13.72 1.44 -21.42
C ARG A 177 -13.61 1.74 -22.91
N GLY A 178 -12.48 1.44 -23.53
CA GLY A 178 -12.24 1.71 -24.96
C GLY A 178 -13.06 0.76 -25.83
N LEU A 179 -13.14 -0.50 -25.43
CA LEU A 179 -14.06 -1.47 -26.02
C LEU A 179 -15.51 -0.99 -25.84
N GLY A 180 -15.88 -0.52 -24.64
CA GLY A 180 -17.20 0.06 -24.38
C GLY A 180 -17.54 1.24 -25.30
N GLN A 181 -16.61 2.19 -25.47
CA GLN A 181 -16.76 3.33 -26.37
C GLN A 181 -16.85 2.91 -27.83
N ALA A 182 -16.12 1.88 -28.25
CA ALA A 182 -16.19 1.37 -29.62
C ALA A 182 -17.57 0.77 -29.97
N PHE A 183 -18.25 0.14 -29.02
CA PHE A 183 -19.53 -0.55 -29.26
C PHE A 183 -20.79 0.25 -28.91
N LEU A 184 -20.76 1.10 -27.87
CA LEU A 184 -21.95 1.76 -27.33
C LEU A 184 -22.19 3.18 -27.84
N GLY A 185 -21.30 3.71 -28.67
CA GLY A 185 -21.42 5.05 -29.23
C GLY A 185 -20.09 5.79 -29.19
N PRO A 186 -19.22 5.63 -30.20
CA PRO A 186 -17.91 6.26 -30.22
C PRO A 186 -18.06 7.77 -30.28
N SER A 187 -17.47 8.46 -29.32
CA SER A 187 -17.40 9.92 -29.29
C SER A 187 -15.98 10.38 -29.00
N PHE A 188 -15.54 11.45 -29.67
CA PHE A 188 -14.21 12.03 -29.42
C PHE A 188 -14.04 12.44 -27.95
N TYR A 189 -15.08 13.05 -27.38
CA TYR A 189 -15.11 13.44 -25.98
C TYR A 189 -14.98 12.22 -25.03
N GLY A 190 -15.68 11.12 -25.32
CA GLY A 190 -15.58 9.88 -24.54
C GLY A 190 -14.18 9.27 -24.57
N TRP A 191 -13.47 9.33 -25.70
CA TRP A 191 -12.06 8.90 -25.80
C TRP A 191 -11.13 9.76 -24.94
N VAL A 192 -11.33 11.08 -24.95
CA VAL A 192 -10.54 12.02 -24.13
C VAL A 192 -10.77 11.76 -22.65
N LEU A 193 -12.04 11.66 -22.21
CA LEU A 193 -12.39 11.35 -20.82
C LEU A 193 -11.79 10.02 -20.35
N LEU A 194 -11.88 8.99 -21.18
CA LEU A 194 -11.30 7.68 -20.91
C LEU A 194 -9.79 7.77 -20.68
N LEU A 195 -9.06 8.50 -21.54
CA LEU A 195 -7.62 8.67 -21.42
C LEU A 195 -7.26 9.40 -20.12
N PHE A 196 -7.95 10.49 -19.81
CA PHE A 196 -7.73 11.21 -18.56
C PHE A 196 -8.04 10.33 -17.34
N GLU A 197 -9.16 9.60 -17.32
CA GLU A 197 -9.50 8.73 -16.20
C GLU A 197 -8.45 7.63 -15.99
N ALA A 198 -8.00 6.99 -17.08
CA ALA A 198 -7.02 5.90 -17.00
C ALA A 198 -5.62 6.39 -16.56
N VAL A 199 -5.18 7.54 -17.06
CA VAL A 199 -3.89 8.14 -16.67
C VAL A 199 -3.94 8.64 -15.24
N LEU A 200 -5.01 9.31 -14.83
CA LEU A 200 -5.19 9.77 -13.45
C LEU A 200 -5.28 8.59 -12.47
N ALA A 201 -6.03 7.54 -12.81
CA ALA A 201 -6.12 6.34 -11.97
C ALA A 201 -4.75 5.67 -11.79
N GLY A 202 -3.97 5.51 -12.86
CA GLY A 202 -2.63 4.96 -12.80
C GLY A 202 -1.66 5.84 -12.00
N GLY A 203 -1.71 7.16 -12.23
CA GLY A 203 -0.89 8.14 -11.51
C GLY A 203 -1.20 8.19 -10.01
N LEU A 204 -2.49 8.20 -9.64
CA LEU A 204 -2.94 8.12 -8.24
C LEU A 204 -2.48 6.82 -7.58
N ALA A 205 -2.62 5.70 -8.28
CA ALA A 205 -2.18 4.41 -7.78
C ALA A 205 -0.67 4.42 -7.49
N LEU A 206 0.13 5.00 -8.38
CA LEU A 206 1.57 5.17 -8.16
C LEU A 206 1.85 6.07 -6.97
N ALA A 207 1.21 7.24 -6.90
CA ALA A 207 1.40 8.17 -5.80
C ALA A 207 1.12 7.51 -4.44
N TRP A 208 0.04 6.74 -4.33
CA TRP A 208 -0.29 6.02 -3.09
C TRP A 208 0.66 4.86 -2.79
N MET A 209 1.08 4.11 -3.81
CA MET A 209 2.05 3.03 -3.63
C MET A 209 3.42 3.58 -3.19
N GLU A 210 3.89 4.67 -3.79
CA GLU A 210 5.16 5.30 -3.44
C GLU A 210 5.09 5.97 -2.06
N ALA A 211 3.96 6.61 -1.72
CA ALA A 211 3.77 7.22 -0.41
C ALA A 211 3.80 6.23 0.77
N GLU A 212 3.46 4.94 0.55
CA GLU A 212 3.55 3.89 1.58
C GLU A 212 5.01 3.47 1.85
N VAL A 213 5.90 3.57 0.86
CA VAL A 213 7.30 3.11 0.97
C VAL A 213 8.30 4.26 1.14
N SER A 214 7.93 5.47 0.75
CA SER A 214 8.83 6.61 0.79
C SER A 214 9.25 6.96 2.22
N ARG A 215 10.54 7.28 2.35
CA ARG A 215 11.11 7.86 3.57
C ARG A 215 10.98 9.38 3.60
N HIS A 216 10.76 10.02 2.45
CA HIS A 216 10.62 11.46 2.35
C HIS A 216 9.23 11.87 2.84
N GLN A 217 9.20 12.81 3.79
CA GLN A 217 7.94 13.30 4.36
C GLN A 217 7.06 13.96 3.29
N GLU A 218 7.67 14.65 2.32
CA GLU A 218 6.96 15.35 1.24
C GLU A 218 6.13 14.39 0.38
N GLU A 219 6.74 13.31 -0.13
CA GLU A 219 6.02 12.31 -0.94
C GLU A 219 4.89 11.63 -0.16
N ARG A 220 5.12 11.37 1.15
CA ARG A 220 4.12 10.80 2.02
C ARG A 220 2.96 11.76 2.29
N LEU A 221 3.25 13.05 2.48
CA LEU A 221 2.23 14.09 2.63
C LEU A 221 1.42 14.30 1.35
N LEU A 222 2.06 14.23 0.18
CA LEU A 222 1.38 14.31 -1.11
C LEU A 222 0.44 13.12 -1.35
N GLY A 223 0.89 11.90 -1.07
CA GLY A 223 0.03 10.73 -1.19
C GLY A 223 -1.14 10.75 -0.21
N LEU A 224 -0.89 11.18 1.04
CA LEU A 224 -1.93 11.32 2.05
C LEU A 224 -2.91 12.44 1.74
N SER A 225 -2.46 13.57 1.18
CA SER A 225 -3.35 14.68 0.81
C SER A 225 -4.22 14.31 -0.38
N LEU A 226 -3.68 13.57 -1.38
CA LEU A 226 -4.47 13.02 -2.48
C LEU A 226 -5.51 12.00 -2.00
N LEU A 227 -5.14 11.16 -1.03
CA LEU A 227 -6.06 10.22 -0.40
C LEU A 227 -7.14 10.96 0.42
N ALA A 228 -6.78 11.98 1.19
CA ALA A 228 -7.74 12.81 1.91
C ALA A 228 -8.69 13.52 0.94
N LEU A 229 -8.18 14.07 -0.16
CA LEU A 229 -8.98 14.71 -1.20
C LEU A 229 -9.99 13.75 -1.82
N GLY A 230 -9.56 12.55 -2.21
CA GLY A 230 -10.46 11.55 -2.76
C GLY A 230 -11.53 11.11 -1.75
N LEU A 231 -11.21 11.02 -0.46
CA LEU A 231 -12.20 10.70 0.59
C LEU A 231 -13.22 11.82 0.75
N LEU A 232 -12.75 13.08 0.74
CA LEU A 232 -13.62 14.26 0.82
C LEU A 232 -14.58 14.34 -0.36
N LEU A 233 -14.08 14.11 -1.58
CA LEU A 233 -14.91 14.06 -2.79
C LEU A 233 -15.88 12.87 -2.76
N GLY A 234 -15.48 11.73 -2.20
CA GLY A 234 -16.35 10.55 -2.07
C GLY A 234 -17.56 10.73 -1.14
N LEU A 235 -17.50 11.72 -0.25
CA LEU A 235 -18.61 12.09 0.65
C LEU A 235 -19.63 13.02 -0.02
N GLU A 236 -19.38 13.43 -1.26
CA GLU A 236 -20.29 14.28 -2.00
C GLU A 236 -21.67 13.63 -2.17
N GLY A 237 -22.72 14.44 -2.01
CA GLY A 237 -24.12 14.01 -2.05
C GLY A 237 -24.66 13.41 -0.75
N TRP A 238 -23.85 13.23 0.30
CA TRP A 238 -24.36 12.83 1.62
C TRP A 238 -24.86 14.05 2.40
N GLN A 239 -26.14 14.05 2.75
CA GLN A 239 -26.77 15.08 3.56
C GLN A 239 -27.28 14.48 4.85
N VAL A 240 -26.96 15.11 5.98
CA VAL A 240 -27.54 14.79 7.29
C VAL A 240 -28.19 16.06 7.82
N ALA A 241 -29.50 15.99 8.11
CA ALA A 241 -30.29 17.11 8.60
C ALA A 241 -30.21 18.39 7.71
N GLY A 242 -30.15 18.23 6.40
CA GLY A 242 -30.09 19.34 5.43
C GLY A 242 -28.69 19.99 5.29
N MET A 243 -27.68 19.50 6.02
CA MET A 243 -26.28 19.92 5.86
C MET A 243 -25.48 18.87 5.09
N THR A 244 -24.66 19.29 4.14
CA THR A 244 -23.75 18.39 3.43
C THR A 244 -22.65 17.91 4.37
N LEU A 245 -22.34 16.61 4.37
CA LEU A 245 -21.25 16.06 5.19
C LEU A 245 -19.92 16.78 4.91
N GLN A 246 -19.70 17.19 3.66
CA GLN A 246 -18.52 17.96 3.24
C GLN A 246 -18.40 19.28 4.00
N SER A 247 -19.50 20.00 4.23
CA SER A 247 -19.49 21.26 4.99
C SER A 247 -19.18 21.05 6.48
N LEU A 248 -19.66 19.94 7.06
CA LEU A 248 -19.37 19.54 8.45
C LEU A 248 -17.89 19.19 8.63
N VAL A 249 -17.34 18.40 7.71
CA VAL A 249 -15.92 18.02 7.74
C VAL A 249 -15.03 19.25 7.51
N ALA A 250 -15.35 20.10 6.53
CA ALA A 250 -14.58 21.33 6.28
C ALA A 250 -14.54 22.25 7.51
N ARG A 251 -15.66 22.38 8.24
CA ARG A 251 -15.73 23.17 9.49
C ARG A 251 -14.92 22.57 10.64
N LEU A 252 -14.61 21.28 10.60
CA LEU A 252 -13.79 20.63 11.63
C LEU A 252 -12.28 20.86 11.42
N PHE A 253 -11.89 21.26 10.20
CA PHE A 253 -10.50 21.58 9.82
C PHE A 253 -10.15 23.07 9.90
N VAL A 254 -11.16 23.94 10.05
CA VAL A 254 -11.01 25.40 10.27
C VAL A 254 -11.09 25.68 11.76
#